data_AF-A0A3S9EXS1-F1
#
_entry.id   AF-A0A3S9EXS1-F1
#
_cell.length_a   1.000
_cell.length_b   1.000
_cell.length_c   1.000
_cell.angle_alpha   90.00
_cell.angle_beta   90.00
_cell.angle_gamma   90.00
#
_symmetry.space_group_name_H-M   'P 1'
#
loop_
_entity.id
_entity.type
_entity.pdbx_description
1 polymer ?
#
loop_
_entity_poly.entity_id
_entity_poly.type
_entity_poly.pdbx_seq_one_letter_code
_entity_poly.pdbx_strand_id
1 'polypeptide(L)'
;MARFRLQLGTRPGQTGLAVPLEPRLLRTEFSQRTWRSADGSLLQGFAGKGGFRLTAGNCLAQICLASECSDDGWPVYACSDGRKRKMSVTDFVTAVFDGVPYRRLSAPPAK
;
A
#
# COMPACT_ATOMS: atom_id res chain seq x y z
N MET A 1 -13.17 31.27 36.73
CA MET A 1 -12.34 30.40 35.86
C MET A 1 -13.16 29.19 35.47
N ALA A 2 -13.60 29.11 34.21
CA ALA A 2 -14.39 27.99 33.69
C ALA A 2 -13.58 27.26 32.60
N ARG A 3 -13.32 25.97 32.80
CA ARG A 3 -12.59 25.11 31.88
C ARG A 3 -13.51 24.73 30.72
N PHE A 4 -13.23 25.23 29.51
CA PHE A 4 -13.88 24.77 28.29
C PHE A 4 -13.30 23.41 27.88
N ARG A 5 -14.09 22.34 28.04
CA ARG A 5 -13.82 21.03 27.45
C ARG A 5 -14.22 21.09 25.97
N LEU A 6 -13.23 21.03 25.07
CA LEU A 6 -13.47 20.74 23.66
C LEU A 6 -13.94 19.29 23.54
N GLN A 7 -15.25 19.11 23.36
CA GLN A 7 -15.82 17.87 22.87
C GLN A 7 -15.64 17.84 21.34
N LEU A 8 -14.69 17.04 20.86
CA LEU A 8 -14.59 16.69 19.45
C LEU A 8 -15.80 15.83 19.10
N GLY A 9 -16.82 16.47 18.53
CA GLY A 9 -17.98 15.81 17.95
C GLY A 9 -17.56 15.00 16.73
N THR A 10 -17.69 13.68 16.82
CA THR A 10 -17.56 12.76 15.70
C THR A 10 -18.70 13.04 14.70
N ARG A 11 -18.36 13.63 13.56
CA ARG A 11 -19.26 13.74 12.40
C ARG A 11 -19.32 12.37 11.71
N PRO A 12 -20.49 11.72 11.56
CA PRO A 12 -20.58 10.46 10.84
C PRO A 12 -20.63 10.77 9.33
N GLY A 13 -19.53 10.53 8.62
CA GLY A 13 -19.47 10.67 7.18
C GLY A 13 -18.05 10.75 6.64
N GLN A 14 -17.58 9.65 6.04
CA GLN A 14 -16.33 9.49 5.28
C GLN A 14 -15.05 9.05 6.02
N THR A 15 -15.13 8.09 6.93
CA THR A 15 -13.99 7.23 7.30
C THR A 15 -14.19 5.83 6.70
N GLY A 16 -14.03 5.73 5.38
CA GLY A 16 -14.23 4.48 4.63
C GLY A 16 -13.14 4.22 3.59
N LEU A 17 -11.90 4.66 3.82
CA LEU A 17 -10.85 4.59 2.81
C LEU A 17 -9.85 3.43 2.97
N ALA A 18 -9.91 2.67 4.07
CA ALA A 18 -9.13 1.44 4.20
C ALA A 18 -9.81 0.46 5.16
N VAL A 19 -10.37 -0.62 4.63
CA VAL A 19 -10.73 -1.79 5.44
C VAL A 19 -9.47 -2.66 5.55
N PRO A 20 -8.97 -2.95 6.76
CA PRO A 20 -7.87 -3.89 6.95
C PRO A 20 -8.26 -5.24 6.36
N LEU A 21 -7.43 -5.77 5.45
CA LEU A 21 -7.64 -7.09 4.88
C LEU A 21 -7.34 -8.15 5.95
N GLU A 22 -8.37 -8.85 6.44
CA GLU A 22 -8.19 -9.94 7.40
C GLU A 22 -7.43 -11.11 6.72
N PRO A 23 -6.29 -11.58 7.27
CA PRO A 23 -5.34 -12.42 6.53
C PRO A 23 -5.82 -13.80 6.08
N ARG A 24 -6.88 -14.35 6.71
CA ARG A 24 -7.28 -15.76 6.49
C ARG A 24 -8.23 -15.95 5.31
N LEU A 25 -9.20 -15.07 5.13
CA LEU A 25 -10.20 -15.19 4.05
C LEU A 25 -9.68 -14.68 2.70
N LEU A 26 -8.64 -13.85 2.72
CA LEU A 26 -8.16 -13.12 1.54
C LEU A 26 -6.91 -13.72 0.88
N ARG A 27 -6.39 -14.89 1.28
CA ARG A 27 -5.08 -15.37 0.79
C ARG A 27 -4.92 -15.30 -0.73
N THR A 28 -5.94 -15.71 -1.49
CA THR A 28 -5.89 -15.66 -2.96
C THR A 28 -5.93 -14.22 -3.48
N GLU A 29 -6.90 -13.41 -3.07
CA GLU A 29 -7.01 -12.01 -3.52
C GLU A 29 -5.83 -11.15 -3.06
N PHE A 30 -5.34 -11.40 -1.85
CA PHE A 30 -4.14 -10.82 -1.28
C PHE A 30 -2.94 -11.14 -2.17
N SER A 31 -2.72 -12.41 -2.53
CA SER A 31 -1.60 -12.79 -3.39
C SER A 31 -1.69 -12.16 -4.78
N GLN A 32 -2.91 -11.97 -5.31
CA GLN A 32 -3.17 -11.34 -6.60
C GLN A 32 -2.96 -9.83 -6.59
N ARG A 33 -3.13 -9.17 -5.44
CA ARG A 33 -2.98 -7.72 -5.26
C ARG A 33 -1.69 -7.34 -4.54
N THR A 34 -0.83 -8.30 -4.23
CA THR A 34 0.42 -8.05 -3.51
C THR A 34 1.62 -8.36 -4.39
N TRP A 35 2.57 -7.44 -4.41
CA TRP A 35 3.88 -7.63 -5.00
C TRP A 35 4.95 -7.53 -3.93
N ARG A 36 6.04 -8.26 -4.13
CA ARG A 36 7.18 -8.31 -3.21
C ARG A 36 8.48 -8.04 -3.97
N SER A 37 9.36 -7.27 -3.37
CA SER A 37 10.72 -7.05 -3.86
C SER A 37 11.74 -7.93 -3.12
N ALA A 38 12.97 -7.97 -3.62
CA ALA A 38 14.06 -8.81 -3.11
C ALA A 38 14.52 -8.38 -1.70
N ASP A 39 14.39 -7.09 -1.37
CA ASP A 39 14.69 -6.51 -0.04
C ASP A 39 13.61 -6.82 1.02
N GLY A 40 12.52 -7.49 0.61
CA GLY A 40 11.37 -7.78 1.46
C GLY A 40 10.31 -6.68 1.47
N SER A 41 10.51 -5.58 0.74
CA SER A 41 9.50 -4.54 0.56
C SER A 41 8.25 -5.10 -0.11
N LEU A 42 7.09 -4.55 0.24
CA LEU A 42 5.78 -4.99 -0.24
C LEU A 42 4.98 -3.84 -0.84
N LEU A 43 4.34 -4.10 -1.96
CA LEU A 43 3.24 -3.29 -2.50
C LEU A 43 1.97 -4.09 -2.34
N GLN A 44 1.04 -3.61 -1.52
CA GLN A 44 -0.23 -4.28 -1.28
C GLN A 44 -1.38 -3.40 -1.76
N GLY A 45 -1.99 -3.78 -2.89
CA GLY A 45 -3.16 -3.09 -3.43
C GLY A 45 -4.37 -3.19 -2.50
N PHE A 46 -5.06 -2.06 -2.32
CA PHE A 46 -6.33 -2.04 -1.60
C PHE A 46 -7.46 -2.63 -2.45
N ALA A 47 -8.53 -3.08 -1.80
CA ALA A 47 -9.78 -3.38 -2.50
C ALA A 47 -10.48 -2.05 -2.87
N GLY A 48 -10.76 -1.81 -4.15
CA GLY A 48 -11.52 -0.64 -4.61
C GLY A 48 -10.71 0.43 -5.35
N LYS A 49 -10.87 1.70 -4.95
CA LYS A 49 -10.65 2.96 -5.72
C LYS A 49 -9.20 3.35 -6.10
N GLY A 50 -8.30 2.38 -6.27
CA GLY A 50 -6.94 2.65 -6.76
C GLY A 50 -6.02 3.21 -5.68
N GLY A 51 -5.00 2.43 -5.33
CA GLY A 51 -4.05 2.75 -4.28
C GLY A 51 -3.46 1.48 -3.68
N PHE A 52 -2.38 1.63 -2.94
CA PHE A 52 -1.71 0.52 -2.28
C PHE A 52 -1.01 0.98 -1.00
N ARG A 53 -0.80 0.03 -0.09
CA ARG A 53 0.13 0.17 1.01
C ARG A 53 1.52 -0.23 0.54
N LEU A 54 2.44 0.72 0.54
CA LEU A 54 3.87 0.48 0.43
C LEU A 54 4.41 0.10 1.80
N THR A 55 5.15 -0.99 1.88
CA THR A 55 6.02 -1.29 3.03
C THR A 55 7.43 -1.33 2.50
N ALA A 56 8.27 -0.35 2.87
CA ALA A 56 9.60 -0.17 2.31
C ALA A 56 10.66 -0.01 3.41
N GLY A 57 11.89 -0.44 3.09
CA GLY A 57 13.02 -0.49 4.00
C GLY A 57 13.66 -1.88 4.01
N ASN A 58 14.51 -2.16 5.01
CA ASN A 58 15.06 -3.50 5.19
C ASN A 58 14.07 -4.35 5.99
N CYS A 59 13.05 -4.89 5.32
CA CYS A 59 11.97 -5.63 5.98
C CYS A 59 12.45 -6.99 6.48
N LEU A 60 13.50 -7.54 5.88
CA LEU A 60 14.16 -8.74 6.38
C LEU A 60 14.84 -8.50 7.73
N ALA A 61 15.38 -7.30 7.96
CA ALA A 61 15.93 -6.87 9.25
C ALA A 61 14.90 -6.22 10.18
N GLN A 62 13.60 -6.30 9.87
CA GLN A 62 12.50 -5.67 10.62
C GLN A 62 12.55 -4.13 10.72
N ILE A 63 13.34 -3.47 9.86
CA ILE A 63 13.44 -2.00 9.78
C ILE A 63 12.64 -1.55 8.57
N CYS A 64 11.31 -1.53 8.73
CA CYS A 64 10.39 -1.15 7.67
C CYS A 64 9.35 -0.13 8.09
N LEU A 65 9.03 0.75 7.15
CA LEU A 65 7.99 1.76 7.28
C LEU A 65 6.85 1.43 6.32
N ALA A 66 5.63 1.65 6.78
CA ALA A 66 4.44 1.54 5.96
C ALA A 66 3.95 2.93 5.56
N SER A 67 3.62 3.09 4.29
CA SER A 67 3.04 4.31 3.74
C SER A 67 1.89 3.94 2.82
N GLU A 68 0.74 4.56 3.02
CA GLU A 68 -0.38 4.47 2.10
C GLU A 68 -0.12 5.40 0.91
N CYS A 69 -0.29 4.88 -0.31
CA CYS A 69 -0.10 5.60 -1.55
C CYS A 69 -1.39 5.56 -2.37
N SER A 70 -1.89 6.72 -2.73
CA SER A 70 -3.07 6.90 -3.57
C SER A 70 -2.66 7.37 -4.97
N ASP A 71 -3.50 7.05 -5.97
CA ASP A 71 -3.31 7.54 -7.32
C ASP A 71 -3.31 9.08 -7.35
N ASP A 72 -2.32 9.68 -8.01
CA ASP A 72 -2.14 11.12 -8.18
C ASP A 72 -1.99 11.47 -9.67
N GLY A 73 -2.66 10.70 -10.53
CA GLY A 73 -2.51 10.75 -11.97
C GLY A 73 -1.41 9.83 -12.46
N TRP A 74 -1.81 8.67 -13.04
CA TRP A 74 -0.90 7.70 -13.63
C TRP A 74 0.18 8.37 -14.50
N PRO A 75 1.48 8.06 -14.32
CA PRO A 75 2.07 7.01 -13.48
C PRO A 75 2.47 7.43 -12.04
N VAL A 76 1.96 8.54 -11.53
CA VAL A 76 2.38 9.11 -10.24
C VAL A 76 1.41 8.72 -9.12
N TYR A 77 1.97 8.35 -7.97
CA TYR A 77 1.26 8.09 -6.73
C TYR A 77 1.75 9.03 -5.64
N ALA A 78 0.81 9.62 -4.90
CA ALA A 78 1.09 10.40 -3.71
C ALA A 78 1.02 9.51 -2.48
N CYS A 79 2.09 9.49 -1.68
CA CYS A 79 2.16 8.69 -0.47
C CYS A 79 2.03 9.55 0.80
N SER A 80 1.50 8.95 1.85
CA SER A 80 1.30 9.55 3.18
C SER A 80 2.58 10.04 3.87
N ASP A 81 3.75 9.63 3.39
CA ASP A 81 5.06 10.15 3.82
C ASP A 81 5.44 11.48 3.13
N GLY A 82 4.52 12.06 2.34
CA GLY A 82 4.71 13.33 1.63
C GLY A 82 5.48 13.20 0.32
N ARG A 83 5.92 11.99 -0.06
CA ARG A 83 6.67 11.77 -1.30
C ARG A 83 5.75 11.31 -2.41
N LYS A 84 5.97 11.89 -3.60
CA LYS A 84 5.38 11.40 -4.85
C LYS A 84 6.33 10.39 -5.48
N ARG A 85 5.79 9.25 -5.90
CA ARG A 85 6.55 8.14 -6.47
C ARG A 85 5.97 7.72 -7.80
N LYS A 86 6.83 7.24 -8.69
CA LYS A 86 6.44 6.77 -10.01
C LYS A 86 6.26 5.25 -9.99
N MET A 87 5.20 4.79 -10.63
CA MET A 87 4.95 3.39 -10.94
C MET A 87 5.21 3.16 -12.42
N SER A 88 5.88 2.08 -12.77
CA SER A 88 5.96 1.54 -14.12
C SER A 88 5.59 0.07 -14.07
N VAL A 89 4.73 -0.37 -14.96
CA VAL A 89 4.32 -1.79 -15.04
C VAL A 89 4.87 -2.31 -16.36
N THR A 90 5.81 -3.24 -16.29
CA THR A 90 6.42 -3.85 -17.48
C THR A 90 5.54 -4.99 -17.99
N ASP A 91 4.92 -5.73 -17.07
CA ASP A 91 4.00 -6.83 -17.35
C ASP A 91 3.04 -7.02 -16.14
N PHE A 92 2.07 -7.94 -16.23
CA PHE A 92 1.11 -8.17 -15.14
C PHE A 92 1.72 -8.79 -13.86
N VAL A 93 2.94 -9.29 -13.93
CA VAL A 93 3.71 -9.91 -12.84
C VAL A 93 4.67 -8.90 -12.20
N THR A 94 5.25 -8.00 -13.00
CA THR A 94 6.38 -7.14 -12.61
C THR A 94 6.00 -5.67 -12.65
N ALA A 95 6.13 -5.01 -11.50
CA ALA A 95 5.94 -3.58 -11.35
C ALA A 95 7.22 -2.96 -10.78
N VAL A 96 7.64 -1.83 -11.32
CA VAL A 96 8.72 -1.00 -10.79
C VAL A 96 8.11 0.20 -10.09
N PHE A 97 8.35 0.34 -8.79
CA PHE A 97 7.83 1.45 -8.00
C PHE A 97 8.97 2.18 -7.30
N ASP A 98 9.07 3.48 -7.52
CA ASP A 98 10.18 4.31 -7.01
C ASP A 98 11.57 3.76 -7.40
N GLY A 99 11.66 3.16 -8.60
CA GLY A 99 12.89 2.52 -9.10
C GLY A 99 13.15 1.11 -8.56
N VAL A 100 12.33 0.61 -7.64
CA VAL A 100 12.48 -0.74 -7.07
C VAL A 100 11.59 -1.73 -7.81
N PRO A 101 12.13 -2.86 -8.32
CA PRO A 101 11.32 -3.89 -8.97
C PRO A 101 10.60 -4.77 -7.94
N TYR A 102 9.32 -5.03 -8.18
CA TYR A 102 8.45 -5.87 -7.40
C TYR A 102 7.81 -6.95 -8.28
N ARG A 103 7.67 -8.15 -7.71
CA ARG A 103 7.05 -9.31 -8.36
C ARG A 103 5.76 -9.71 -7.64
N ARG A 104 4.70 -9.94 -8.40
CA ARG A 104 3.40 -10.34 -7.86
C ARG A 104 3.49 -11.71 -7.18
N LEU A 105 2.90 -11.84 -5.99
CA LEU A 105 2.94 -13.08 -5.21
C LEU A 105 2.13 -14.21 -5.84
N SER A 106 1.06 -13.90 -6.57
CA SER A 106 0.26 -14.90 -7.30
C SER A 106 0.92 -15.41 -8.58
N ALA A 107 2.05 -14.84 -9.01
CA ALA A 107 2.71 -15.27 -10.23
C ALA A 107 3.39 -16.63 -10.02
N PRO A 108 3.38 -17.53 -11.03
CA PRO A 108 4.09 -18.81 -10.97
C PRO A 108 5.55 -18.59 -10.56
N PRO A 109 6.22 -19.52 -9.88
CA PRO A 109 7.66 -19.37 -9.60
C PRO A 109 8.44 -19.14 -10.90
N ALA A 110 9.46 -18.28 -10.85
CA ALA A 110 10.39 -18.16 -11.96
C ALA A 110 11.05 -19.53 -12.17
N LYS A 111 11.01 -20.04 -13.40
CA LYS A 111 11.69 -21.29 -13.78
C LYS A 111 13.20 -21.14 -13.73
#